data_AF-A0A645I7V6-F1
#
_entry.id   AF-A0A645I7V6-F1
#
_cell.length_a   1.000
_cell.length_b   1.000
_cell.length_c   1.000
_cell.angle_alpha   90.00
_cell.angle_beta   90.00
_cell.angle_gamma   90.00
#
_symmetry.space_group_name_H-M   'P 1'
#
loop_
_entity.id
_entity.type
_entity.pdbx_description
1 polymer ?
#
loop_
_entity_poly.entity_id
_entity_poly.type
_entity_poly.pdbx_seq_one_letter_code
_entity_poly.pdbx_strand_id
1 'polypeptide(L)' 'MDEQGLFKNYTMQELLDELDIIEWYQQPGKVHHLGEMTEKQKALYQYMGVDIPS' A
#
# COMPACT_ATOMS: atom_id res chain seq x y z
N MET A 1 2.76 -14.77 8.50
CA MET A 1 2.22 -13.39 8.51
C MET A 1 3.26 -12.35 8.93
N ASP A 2 4.46 -12.72 9.39
CA ASP A 2 5.57 -11.77 9.54
C ASP A 2 6.89 -12.37 9.04
N GLU A 3 6.90 -12.79 7.77
CA GLU A 3 8.09 -13.39 7.17
C GLU A 3 9.20 -12.35 6.95
N GLN A 4 8.84 -11.06 6.88
CA GLN A 4 9.79 -9.96 6.63
C GLN A 4 10.03 -9.05 7.84
N GLY A 5 9.47 -9.36 9.02
CA GLY A 5 9.71 -8.61 10.25
C GLY A 5 9.02 -7.24 10.31
N LEU A 6 7.92 -7.04 9.57
CA LEU A 6 7.12 -5.82 9.62
C LEU A 6 6.71 -5.48 11.06
N PHE A 7 6.35 -6.46 11.88
CA PHE A 7 5.93 -6.19 13.26
C PHE A 7 7.05 -5.74 14.19
N LYS A 8 8.31 -5.78 13.73
CA LYS A 8 9.45 -5.18 14.45
C LYS A 8 9.52 -3.68 14.28
N ASN A 9 9.00 -3.17 13.16
CA ASN A 9 9.09 -1.76 12.78
C ASN A 9 7.73 -1.04 12.81
N TYR A 10 6.63 -1.79 12.75
CA TYR A 10 5.27 -1.27 12.68
C TYR A 10 4.34 -2.09 13.56
N THR A 11 3.46 -1.44 14.29
CA THR A 11 2.27 -2.10 14.83
C THR A 11 1.30 -2.44 13.68
N MET A 12 0.38 -3.38 13.94
CA MET A 12 -0.71 -3.67 13.00
C MET A 12 -1.51 -2.42 12.61
N GLN A 13 -1.66 -1.46 13.53
CA GLN A 13 -2.41 -0.24 13.28
C GLN A 13 -1.62 0.72 12.38
N GLU A 14 -0.36 0.99 12.67
CA GLU A 14 0.50 1.84 11.83
C GLU A 14 0.64 1.29 10.41
N LEU A 15 0.66 -0.04 10.26
CA LEU A 15 0.65 -0.69 8.96
C LEU A 15 -0.61 -0.36 8.15
N LEU A 16 -1.78 -0.46 8.79
CA LEU A 16 -3.06 -0.19 8.16
C LEU A 16 -3.19 1.30 7.82
N ASP A 17 -2.77 2.19 8.73
CA ASP A 17 -2.81 3.63 8.50
C ASP A 17 -1.96 4.05 7.28
N GLU A 18 -0.78 3.44 7.08
CA GLU A 18 0.07 3.74 5.91
C GLU A 18 -0.55 3.22 4.59
N LEU A 19 -1.28 2.11 4.63
CA LEU A 19 -1.98 1.55 3.46
C LEU A 19 -3.28 2.31 3.12
N ASP A 20 -3.97 2.87 4.11
CA ASP A 20 -5.28 3.54 3.95
C ASP A 20 -5.18 4.90 3.22
N ILE A 21 -3.96 5.36 2.91
CA ILE A 21 -3.69 6.62 2.20
C ILE A 21 -3.80 6.44 0.67
N ILE A 22 -3.83 5.20 0.15
CA ILE A 22 -3.84 4.97 -1.30
C ILE A 22 -5.23 5.20 -1.88
N GLU A 23 -5.38 6.26 -2.67
CA GLU A 23 -6.64 6.58 -3.33
C GLU A 23 -6.72 5.95 -4.73
N TRP A 24 -7.73 5.09 -4.95
CA TRP A 24 -8.06 4.53 -6.27
C TRP A 24 -9.31 5.21 -6.83
N TYR A 25 -9.14 6.06 -7.84
CA TYR A 25 -10.23 6.76 -8.48
C TYR A 25 -10.71 6.02 -9.72
N GLN A 26 -11.96 5.59 -9.70
CA GLN A 26 -12.61 5.00 -10.86
C GLN A 26 -13.80 5.85 -11.30
N GLN A 27 -13.77 6.32 -12.55
CA GLN A 27 -14.88 7.04 -13.18
C GLN A 27 -15.38 6.23 -14.38
N PRO A 28 -16.71 6.00 -14.51
CA PRO A 28 -17.27 5.31 -15.67
C PRO A 28 -16.85 5.99 -16.98
N GLY A 29 -16.31 5.20 -17.91
CA GLY A 29 -15.87 5.69 -19.23
C GLY A 29 -14.51 6.38 -19.25
N LYS A 30 -13.74 6.38 -18.15
CA LYS A 30 -12.37 6.87 -18.09
C LYS A 30 -11.42 5.81 -17.56
N VAL A 31 -10.13 5.94 -17.90
CA VAL A 31 -9.06 5.14 -17.30
C VAL A 31 -9.03 5.41 -15.80
N HIS A 32 -8.84 4.37 -15.00
CA HIS A 32 -8.66 4.51 -13.56
C HIS A 32 -7.43 5.38 -13.25
N HIS A 33 -7.46 6.05 -12.11
CA HIS A 33 -6.35 6.85 -11.65
C HIS A 33 -5.98 6.42 -10.24
N LEU A 34 -4.76 5.90 -10.10
CA LEU A 34 -4.14 5.73 -8.81
C LEU A 34 -3.59 7.09 -8.36
N GLY A 35 -3.92 7.50 -7.14
CA GLY A 35 -3.30 8.64 -6.48
C GLY A 35 -1.80 8.43 -6.27
N GLU A 36 -1.12 9.46 -5.77
CA GLU A 36 0.32 9.38 -5.49
C GLU A 36 0.61 8.31 -4.42
N MET A 37 1.50 7.37 -4.75
CA MET A 37 2.02 6.41 -3.78
C MET A 37 3.37 6.86 -3.24
N THR A 38 3.50 6.87 -1.92
CA THR A 38 4.76 7.14 -1.24
C THR A 38 5.74 5.96 -1.40
N GLU A 39 7.04 6.23 -1.30
CA GLU A 39 8.06 5.16 -1.31
C GLU A 39 7.90 4.18 -0.14
N LYS A 40 7.37 4.64 1.00
CA LYS A 40 7.06 3.78 2.15
C LYS A 40 5.96 2.77 1.80
N GLN A 41 4.89 3.21 1.13
CA GLN A 41 3.82 2.33 0.68
C GLN A 41 4.33 1.29 -0.34
N LYS A 42 5.14 1.70 -1.31
CA LYS A 42 5.76 0.78 -2.28
C LYS A 42 6.60 -0.29 -1.59
N ALA A 43 7.40 0.11 -0.59
CA ALA A 43 8.17 -0.82 0.21
C ALA A 43 7.27 -1.79 0.98
N LEU A 44 6.15 -1.33 1.55
CA LEU A 44 5.18 -2.21 2.23
C LEU A 44 4.61 -3.28 1.29
N TYR A 45 4.22 -2.96 0.05
CA TYR A 45 3.78 -3.96 -0.92
C TYR A 45 4.84 -5.02 -1.19
N GLN A 46 6.10 -4.61 -1.35
CA GLN A 46 7.23 -5.54 -1.50
C GLN A 46 7.43 -6.41 -0.26
N TYR A 47 7.32 -5.83 0.94
CA TYR A 47 7.42 -6.57 2.19
C TYR A 47 6.26 -7.55 2.41
N MET A 48 5.10 -7.29 1.81
CA MET A 48 3.95 -8.19 1.81
C MET A 48 4.00 -9.23 0.68
N GLY A 49 4.95 -9.10 -0.26
CA GLY A 49 5.04 -9.97 -1.44
C GLY A 49 3.88 -9.77 -2.42
N VAL A 50 3.31 -8.57 -2.46
CA VAL A 50 2.19 -8.20 -3.33
C VAL A 50 2.67 -7.20 -4.37
N ASP A 51 2.15 -7.30 -5.60
CA ASP A 51 2.47 -6.34 -6.66
C ASP A 51 1.92 -4.95 -6.34
N ILE A 52 2.70 -3.92 -6.70
CA ILE A 52 2.28 -2.53 -6.55
C ILE A 52 1.15 -2.25 -7.56
N PRO A 53 0.00 -1.68 -7.13
CA PRO A 53 -1.10 -1.36 -8.04
C PRO A 53 -0.68 -0.31 -9.09
N SER A 54 -1.26 -0.40 -10.29
CA SER A 54 -0.93 0.41 -11.48
C SER A 54 -2.14 0.96 -12.21
#